data_AF-A0A925XNJ3-F1
#
_entry.id   AF-A0A925XNJ3-F1
#
_cell.length_a   1.000
_cell.length_b   1.000
_cell.length_c   1.000
_cell.angle_alpha   90.00
_cell.angle_beta   90.00
_cell.angle_gamma   90.00
#
_symmetry.space_group_name_H-M   'P 1'
#
loop_
_entity.id
_entity.type
_entity.pdbx_description
1 polymer ?
#
loop_
_entity_poly.entity_id
_entity_poly.type
_entity_poly.pdbx_seq_one_letter_code
_entity_poly.pdbx_strand_id
1 'polypeptide(L)' 'MIKQFRVQNYKALRNVTLNLTPLHVLIGPNDSGKSSMLEAIAAVCRSVDHPLADAFLGYWDGHSLVTRSDAASAVT' A
#
# COMPACT_ATOMS: atom_id res chain seq x y z
N MET A 1 2.38 17.63 8.05
CA MET A 1 2.03 17.23 6.66
C MET A 1 2.89 16.04 6.26
N ILE A 2 2.30 15.01 5.66
CA ILE A 2 3.02 13.85 5.11
C ILE A 2 3.75 14.30 3.83
N LYS A 3 5.04 13.98 3.69
CA LYS A 3 5.89 14.39 2.56
C LYS A 3 6.18 13.26 1.58
N GLN A 4 6.28 12.05 2.09
CA GLN A 4 6.57 10.86 1.30
C GLN A 4 5.78 9.68 1.86
N PHE A 5 5.32 8.83 0.96
CA PHE A 5 4.62 7.60 1.28
C PHE A 5 5.28 6.44 0.54
N ARG A 6 5.66 5.39 1.27
CA ARG A 6 6.32 4.21 0.70
C ARG A 6 5.52 2.97 1.07
N VAL A 7 5.27 2.12 0.07
CA VAL A 7 4.55 0.87 0.23
C VAL A 7 5.37 -0.27 -0.35
N GLN A 8 5.44 -1.37 0.38
CA GLN A 8 6.16 -2.58 -0.03
C GLN A 8 5.32 -3.80 0.25
N ASN A 9 5.35 -4.76 -0.68
CA ASN A 9 4.70 -6.06 -0.55
C ASN A 9 3.22 -5.97 -0.11
N TYR A 10 2.48 -5.01 -0.66
CA TYR A 10 1.08 -4.76 -0.31
C TYR A 10 0.19 -4.89 -1.55
N LYS A 11 -0.65 -5.92 -1.60
CA LYS A 11 -1.55 -6.22 -2.73
C LYS A 11 -0.80 -6.20 -4.08
N ALA A 12 -1.16 -5.32 -5.00
CA ALA A 12 -0.49 -5.15 -6.29
C ALA A 12 0.82 -4.33 -6.20
N LEU A 13 1.10 -3.67 -5.07
CA LEU A 13 2.24 -2.78 -4.89
C LEU A 13 3.45 -3.55 -4.35
N ARG A 14 4.45 -3.79 -5.22
CA ARG A 14 5.69 -4.49 -4.84
C ARG A 14 6.65 -3.60 -4.05
N ASN A 15 7.04 -2.46 -4.61
CA ASN A 15 7.89 -1.46 -3.98
C ASN A 15 7.66 -0.11 -4.65
N VAL A 16 6.80 0.72 -4.07
CA VAL A 16 6.41 2.01 -4.64
C VAL A 16 6.67 3.11 -3.63
N THR A 17 7.35 4.17 -4.06
CA THR A 17 7.59 5.38 -3.28
C THR A 17 6.94 6.56 -3.98
N LEU A 18 6.14 7.32 -3.25
CA LEU A 18 5.38 8.45 -3.75
C LEU A 18 5.73 9.70 -2.94
N ASN A 19 6.31 10.68 -3.63
CA ASN A 19 6.57 12.00 -3.05
C ASN A 19 5.27 12.81 -3.15
N LEU A 20 4.69 13.16 -2.01
CA LEU A 20 3.38 13.80 -1.95
C LEU A 20 3.50 15.30 -2.24
N THR A 21 2.68 15.75 -3.18
CA THR A 21 2.39 17.15 -3.45
C THR A 21 1.04 17.52 -2.80
N PRO A 22 0.73 18.81 -2.60
CA PRO A 22 -0.56 19.22 -2.05
C PRO A 22 -1.78 18.66 -2.80
N LEU A 23 -1.63 18.44 -4.11
CA LEU A 23 -2.56 17.70 -4.96
C LEU A 23 -1.78 16.65 -5.75
N HIS A 24 -2.17 15.38 -5.65
CA HIS A 24 -1.54 14.26 -6.36
C HIS A 24 -2.60 13.47 -7.13
N VAL A 25 -2.37 13.23 -8.42
CA VAL A 25 -3.31 12.51 -9.29
C VAL A 25 -2.73 11.14 -9.65
N LEU A 26 -3.46 10.08 -9.34
CA LEU A 26 -3.09 8.70 -9.65
C LEU A 26 -3.75 8.29 -10.98
N ILE A 27 -2.94 8.08 -12.02
CA ILE A 27 -3.41 7.71 -13.37
C ILE A 27 -2.78 6.37 -13.78
N GLY A 28 -3.56 5.52 -14.44
CA GLY A 28 -3.06 4.26 -15.00
C GLY A 28 -4.19 3.26 -15.30
N PRO A 29 -3.89 2.17 -16.02
CA PRO A 29 -4.86 1.12 -16.37
C PRO A 29 -5.57 0.52 -15.17
N ASN A 30 -6.76 -0.07 -15.36
CA ASN A 30 -7.41 -0.81 -14.28
C ASN A 30 -6.48 -1.91 -13.72
N ASP A 31 -6.62 -2.20 -12.43
CA ASP A 31 -5.80 -3.17 -11.71
C ASP A 31 -4.31 -2.81 -11.56
N SER A 32 -3.87 -1.61 -11.98
CA SER A 32 -2.48 -1.15 -11.81
C SER A 32 -2.08 -0.80 -10.37
N GLY A 33 -2.89 -1.15 -9.35
CA GLY A 33 -2.60 -0.87 -7.94
C GLY A 33 -3.00 0.53 -7.43
N LYS A 34 -3.76 1.32 -8.19
CA LYS A 34 -4.24 2.65 -7.74
C LYS A 34 -5.13 2.57 -6.50
N SER A 35 -6.12 1.67 -6.52
CA SER A 35 -6.98 1.44 -5.35
C SER A 35 -6.17 0.92 -4.17
N SER A 36 -5.20 0.03 -4.41
CA SER A 36 -4.29 -0.47 -3.36
C SER A 36 -3.46 0.66 -2.74
N MET A 37 -3.03 1.65 -3.51
CA MET A 37 -2.32 2.82 -2.98
C MET A 37 -3.20 3.65 -2.05
N LEU A 38 -4.44 3.93 -2.46
CA LEU A 38 -5.39 4.67 -1.63
C LEU A 38 -5.77 3.90 -0.36
N GLU A 39 -5.97 2.59 -0.46
CA GLU A 39 -6.24 1.73 0.70
C GLU A 39 -5.07 1.68 1.68
N ALA A 40 -3.82 1.63 1.18
CA ALA A 40 -2.64 1.65 2.04
C ALA A 40 -2.54 2.98 2.81
N ILE A 41 -2.80 4.11 2.14
CA ILE A 41 -2.84 5.43 2.80
C ILE A 41 -3.95 5.46 3.85
N ALA A 42 -5.16 4.99 3.49
CA ALA A 42 -6.29 4.95 4.40
C ALA A 42 -6.01 4.07 5.63
N ALA A 43 -5.35 2.92 5.46
CA ALA A 43 -4.97 2.05 6.56
C ALA A 43 -4.02 2.74 7.54
N VAL A 44 -3.01 3.46 7.04
CA VAL A 44 -2.09 4.24 7.89
C VAL A 44 -2.80 5.39 8.60
N CYS A 45 -3.71 6.09 7.93
CA CYS A 45 -4.51 7.13 8.59
C CYS A 45 -5.40 6.53 9.69
N ARG A 46 -6.07 5.41 9.41
CA ARG A 46 -6.96 4.74 10.36
C ARG A 46 -6.21 4.12 11.54
N SER A 47 -4.98 3.65 11.35
CA SER A 47 -4.19 3.07 12.45
C SER A 47 -3.81 4.07 13.53
N VAL A 48 -4.00 5.37 13.29
CA VAL A 48 -3.79 6.42 14.29
C VAL A 48 -5.00 6.52 15.23
N ASP A 49 -6.21 6.33 14.70
CA ASP A 49 -7.47 6.57 15.43
C ASP A 49 -8.22 5.28 15.80
N HIS A 50 -7.80 4.13 15.27
CA HIS A 50 -8.43 2.82 15.47
C HIS A 50 -7.40 1.75 15.86
N PRO A 51 -7.84 0.67 16.55
CA PRO A 51 -7.02 -0.53 16.72
C PRO A 51 -6.49 -1.04 15.39
N LEU A 52 -5.25 -1.54 15.38
CA LEU A 52 -4.58 -2.01 14.16
C LEU A 52 -5.39 -3.08 13.40
N ALA A 53 -6.13 -3.93 14.12
CA ALA A 53 -7.00 -4.94 13.54
C ALA A 53 -8.11 -4.35 12.64
N ASP A 54 -8.56 -3.12 12.94
CA ASP A 54 -9.62 -2.42 12.21
C ASP A 54 -9.09 -1.36 11.23
N ALA A 55 -7.76 -1.20 11.16
CA ALA A 55 -7.11 -0.19 10.33
C ALA A 55 -7.23 -0.53 8.85
N PHE A 56 -7.09 -1.81 8.48
CA PHE A 56 -7.20 -2.26 7.09
C PHE A 56 -8.66 -2.33 6.64
N LEU A 57 -8.93 -1.82 5.44
CA LEU A 57 -10.29 -1.74 4.90
C LEU A 57 -10.73 -3.09 4.28
N GLY A 58 -11.97 -3.48 4.57
CA GLY A 58 -12.66 -4.59 3.91
C GLY A 58 -12.48 -5.94 4.59
N TYR A 59 -12.66 -7.02 3.81
CA TYR A 59 -12.63 -8.41 4.28
C TYR A 59 -11.23 -9.06 4.20
N TRP A 60 -10.20 -8.27 3.91
CA TRP A 60 -8.85 -8.79 3.72
C TRP A 60 -8.20 -9.06 5.08
N ASP A 61 -7.87 -10.32 5.34
CA ASP A 61 -7.02 -10.67 6.47
C ASP A 61 -5.60 -10.13 6.26
N GLY A 62 -4.89 -9.74 7.32
CA GLY A 62 -3.58 -9.08 7.23
C GLY A 62 -2.57 -9.88 6.39
N HIS A 63 -2.62 -11.22 6.44
CA HIS A 63 -1.78 -12.09 5.63
C HIS A 63 -2.12 -12.07 4.14
N SER A 64 -3.39 -11.86 3.78
CA SER A 64 -3.85 -11.77 2.39
C SER A 64 -3.41 -10.49 1.69
N LEU A 65 -3.03 -9.48 2.46
CA LEU A 65 -2.50 -8.22 1.94
C LEU A 65 -1.03 -8.33 1.52
N VAL A 66 -0.30 -9.33 2.03
CA VAL A 66 1.15 -9.45 1.83
C VAL A 66 1.45 -10.16 0.52
N THR A 67 2.04 -9.43 -0.43
CA THR A 67 2.56 -10.04 -1.65
C THR A 67 3.94 -10.60 -1.38
N ARG A 68 4.08 -11.93 -1.39
CA ARG A 68 5.39 -12.57 -1.35
C ARG A 68 6.11 -12.31 -2.68
N SER A 69 7.26 -11.67 -2.63
CA SER A 69 8.22 -11.72 -3.73
C SER A 69 9.02 -13.01 -3.58
N ASP A 70 9.10 -13.82 -4.63
CA ASP A 70 10.06 -14.92 -4.69
C ASP A 70 11.47 -14.36 -4.77
N ALA A 71 12.02 -13.94 -3.63
CA ALA A 71 13.42 -13.57 -3.47
C ALA A 71 14.29 -14.83 -3.31
N ALA A 72 14.12 -15.80 -4.22
CA ALA A 72 14.95 -17.01 -4.31
C ALA A 72 15.82 -17.05 -5.57
N SER A 73 15.96 -15.94 -6.31
CA SER A 73 16.84 -15.85 -7.48
C SER A 73 17.52 -14.48 -7.58
N ALA A 74 18.38 -14.15 -6.62
CA ALA A 74 19.40 -13.12 -6.78
C ALA A 74 20.60 -13.42 -5.86
N VAL A 75 21.15 -14.63 -6.00
CA VAL A 75 22.54 -14.92 -5.65
C VAL A 75 23.20 -15.44 -6.92
N THR A 76 23.87 -14.56 -7.66
CA THR A 76 25.06 -14.81 -8.48
C THR A 76 25.68 -13.45 -8.79
#